data_AF-A0A2E8KRL7-F1
#
_entry.id   AF-A0A2E8KRL7-F1
#
_cell.length_a   1.000
_cell.length_b   1.000
_cell.length_c   1.000
_cell.angle_alpha   90.00
_cell.angle_beta   90.00
_cell.angle_gamma   90.00
#
_symmetry.space_group_name_H-M   'P 1'
#
loop_
_entity.id
_entity.type
_entity.pdbx_description
1 polymer ?
#
loop_
_entity_poly.entity_id
_entity_poly.type
_entity_poly.pdbx_seq_one_letter_code
_entity_poly.pdbx_strand_id
1 'polypeptide(L)'
;MRNSLFFILGLTGFALLFTAANFETPLAHSIVVAPSIPEQMSLAGEEVPMGNFGVIESLDREFIVNTYRHSGTILYLKRASRWFPVIEPILEAEGVPDDMKYLCVIESGMSQVVSPAGASGFWQFMNKTAPEYGLEVSSTVDERYHVEKATKAACDYLKESYEMFGSWSLAAASYNM
;
A
#
# COMPACT_ATOMS: atom_id res chain seq x y z
N MET A 1 33.30 47.82 78.67
CA MET A 1 33.70 49.00 77.86
C MET A 1 34.16 48.50 76.49
N ARG A 2 33.55 49.02 75.40
CA ARG A 2 34.07 49.20 74.01
C ARG A 2 34.77 48.01 73.32
N ASN A 3 34.21 47.47 72.23
CA ASN A 3 34.40 47.85 70.80
C ASN A 3 35.85 47.60 70.32
N SER A 4 36.19 47.06 69.14
CA SER A 4 35.52 46.61 67.91
C SER A 4 36.60 46.00 66.98
N LEU A 5 36.19 45.39 65.86
CA LEU A 5 36.86 45.27 64.54
C LEU A 5 37.29 43.87 64.04
N PHE A 6 36.44 43.36 63.15
CA PHE A 6 36.67 42.65 61.86
C PHE A 6 38.09 42.19 61.47
N PHE A 7 38.21 40.94 60.98
CA PHE A 7 38.60 40.64 59.59
C PHE A 7 38.22 39.18 59.19
N ILE A 8 38.05 38.98 57.90
CA ILE A 8 37.31 37.91 57.18
C ILE A 8 38.27 36.78 56.69
N LEU A 9 37.69 35.64 56.28
CA LEU A 9 38.17 34.56 55.37
C LEU A 9 38.75 33.30 56.06
N GLY A 10 38.39 32.06 55.67
CA GLY A 10 37.60 31.61 54.54
C GLY A 10 36.98 30.23 54.79
N LEU A 11 35.74 30.09 54.34
CA LEU A 11 35.04 28.81 54.22
C LEU A 11 35.54 28.17 52.91
N THR A 12 36.37 27.14 53.03
CA THR A 12 36.74 26.29 51.90
C THR A 12 35.50 25.52 51.46
N GLY A 13 34.85 26.01 50.42
CA GLY A 13 33.76 25.33 49.72
C GLY A 13 34.27 24.02 49.13
N PHE A 14 33.74 22.91 49.62
CA PHE A 14 33.85 21.62 48.96
C PHE A 14 32.98 21.69 47.71
N ALA A 15 33.58 22.07 46.57
CA ALA A 15 32.93 21.98 45.28
C ALA A 15 32.72 20.50 44.96
N LEU A 16 31.50 20.01 45.18
CA LEU A 16 31.00 18.79 44.55
C LEU A 16 31.11 18.99 43.04
N LEU A 17 32.18 18.47 42.46
CA LEU A 17 32.32 18.22 41.03
C LEU A 17 31.20 17.25 40.63
N PHE A 18 30.03 17.80 40.32
CA PHE A 18 29.12 17.14 39.40
C PHE A 18 29.81 17.17 38.03
N THR A 19 30.61 16.14 37.75
CA THR A 19 30.85 15.75 36.36
C THR A 19 29.47 15.54 35.76
N ALA A 20 29.05 16.46 34.89
CA ALA A 20 28.01 16.17 33.93
C ALA A 20 28.49 14.94 33.17
N ALA A 21 27.99 13.76 33.55
CA ALA A 21 28.07 12.61 32.68
C ALA A 21 27.47 13.09 31.37
N ASN A 22 28.30 13.19 30.33
CA ASN A 22 27.84 13.37 28.97
C ASN A 22 26.95 12.15 28.69
N PHE A 23 25.66 12.26 28.97
CA PHE A 23 24.67 11.42 28.35
C PHE A 23 24.71 11.85 26.89
N GLU A 24 25.57 11.20 26.11
CA GLU A 24 25.34 11.05 24.69
C GLU A 24 23.93 10.47 24.60
N THR A 25 22.96 11.32 24.29
CA THR A 25 21.68 10.84 23.81
C THR A 25 22.04 9.95 22.62
N PRO A 26 21.76 8.64 22.65
CA PRO A 26 21.99 7.81 21.47
C PRO A 26 21.26 8.52 20.33
N LEU A 27 21.97 8.81 19.23
CA LEU A 27 21.36 9.35 18.03
C LEU A 27 20.11 8.51 17.80
N ALA A 28 18.94 9.12 18.00
CA ALA A 28 17.68 8.43 17.83
C ALA A 28 17.66 8.00 16.37
N HIS A 29 17.99 6.73 16.12
CA HIS A 29 17.88 6.16 14.79
C HIS A 29 16.40 6.26 14.47
N SER A 30 16.06 7.16 13.55
CA SER A 30 14.68 7.34 13.13
C SER A 30 14.15 5.97 12.74
N ILE A 31 13.12 5.48 13.45
CA ILE A 31 12.45 4.21 13.14
C ILE A 31 11.72 4.32 11.78
N VAL A 32 11.64 5.54 11.23
CA VAL A 32 10.98 5.90 9.98
C VAL A 32 12.05 6.33 8.98
N VAL A 33 12.34 5.47 8.00
CA VAL A 33 13.21 5.73 6.84
C VAL A 33 12.41 5.52 5.57
N ALA A 34 12.41 6.51 4.67
CA ALA A 34 11.78 6.38 3.37
C ALA A 34 12.40 5.19 2.60
N PRO A 35 11.60 4.27 2.06
CA PRO A 35 12.12 3.16 1.28
C PRO A 35 12.80 3.68 0.01
N SER A 36 13.82 2.96 -0.47
CA SER A 36 14.50 3.30 -1.72
C SER A 36 13.62 2.96 -2.92
N ILE A 37 13.55 3.88 -3.89
CA ILE A 37 12.87 3.65 -5.16
C ILE A 37 13.79 2.85 -6.10
N PRO A 38 13.30 1.78 -6.74
CA PRO A 38 14.07 1.04 -7.73
C PRO A 38 14.46 1.93 -8.92
N GLU A 39 15.61 1.67 -9.55
CA GLU A 39 16.02 2.40 -10.77
C GLU A 39 15.21 2.01 -12.01
N GLN A 40 14.71 0.77 -12.05
CA GLN A 40 13.97 0.18 -13.15
C GLN A 40 12.79 -0.62 -12.60
N MET A 41 11.66 -0.58 -13.29
CA MET A 41 10.46 -1.36 -12.96
C MET A 41 9.66 -1.64 -14.23
N SER A 42 8.92 -2.73 -14.21
CA SER A 42 7.95 -3.07 -15.25
C SER A 42 6.61 -3.45 -14.64
N LEU A 43 5.53 -3.24 -15.39
CA LEU A 43 4.20 -3.76 -15.09
C LEU A 43 3.71 -4.58 -16.28
N ALA A 44 3.39 -5.85 -16.08
CA ALA A 44 2.94 -6.76 -17.12
C ALA A 44 3.89 -6.83 -18.34
N GLY A 45 5.19 -6.72 -18.09
CA GLY A 45 6.24 -6.69 -19.12
C GLY A 45 6.41 -5.34 -19.83
N GLU A 46 5.67 -4.31 -19.42
CA GLU A 46 5.79 -2.94 -19.94
C GLU A 46 6.67 -2.10 -19.01
N GLU A 47 7.68 -1.43 -19.58
CA GLU A 47 8.59 -0.58 -18.81
C GLU A 47 7.87 0.62 -18.21
N VAL A 48 8.05 0.83 -16.90
CA VAL A 48 7.58 2.04 -16.24
C VAL A 48 8.51 3.19 -16.62
N PRO A 49 8.00 4.37 -17.02
CA PRO A 49 8.83 5.49 -17.47
C PRO A 49 9.50 6.20 -16.28
N MET A 50 10.52 5.57 -15.70
CA MET A 50 11.27 6.02 -14.52
C MET A 50 12.06 7.32 -14.75
N GLY A 51 12.13 7.85 -15.97
CA GLY A 51 12.66 9.19 -16.27
C GLY A 51 11.64 10.31 -16.13
N ASN A 52 10.34 10.00 -15.99
CA ASN A 52 9.29 11.00 -15.83
C ASN A 52 9.16 11.39 -14.36
N PHE A 53 9.39 12.66 -14.05
CA PHE A 53 9.32 13.19 -12.69
C PHE A 53 7.98 12.88 -11.99
N GLY A 54 6.85 13.05 -12.67
CA GLY A 54 5.53 12.82 -12.07
C GLY A 54 5.28 11.34 -11.73
N VAL A 55 5.89 10.43 -12.49
CA VAL A 55 5.81 8.98 -12.21
C VAL A 55 6.65 8.63 -10.99
N ILE A 56 7.88 9.15 -10.90
CA ILE A 56 8.74 8.95 -9.73
C ILE A 56 8.10 9.54 -8.47
N GLU A 57 7.56 10.75 -8.55
CA GLU A 57 6.89 11.42 -7.42
C GLU A 57 5.67 10.62 -6.94
N SER A 58 4.87 10.10 -7.88
CA SER A 58 3.71 9.26 -7.55
C SER A 58 4.14 7.95 -6.90
N LEU A 59 5.19 7.31 -7.43
CA LEU A 59 5.72 6.06 -6.91
C LEU A 59 6.32 6.24 -5.50
N ASP A 60 7.11 7.29 -5.29
CA ASP A 60 7.70 7.63 -4.00
C ASP A 60 6.61 7.85 -2.94
N ARG A 61 5.57 8.61 -3.30
CA ARG A 61 4.39 8.78 -2.45
C ARG A 61 3.74 7.45 -2.09
N GLU A 62 3.49 6.57 -3.06
CA GLU A 62 2.84 5.28 -2.79
C GLU A 62 3.72 4.35 -1.94
N PHE A 63 5.04 4.36 -2.15
CA PHE A 63 5.99 3.61 -1.35
C PHE A 63 5.97 4.05 0.10
N ILE A 64 6.03 5.36 0.36
CA ILE A 64 5.93 5.92 1.71
C ILE A 64 4.58 5.55 2.35
N VAL A 65 3.47 5.79 1.65
CA VAL A 65 2.12 5.55 2.19
C VAL A 65 1.91 4.08 2.54
N ASN A 66 2.25 3.16 1.65
CA ASN A 66 2.00 1.72 1.87
C ASN A 66 3.00 1.10 2.85
N THR A 67 4.23 1.61 2.90
CA THR A 67 5.22 1.17 3.91
C THR A 67 4.73 1.50 5.32
N TYR A 68 4.15 2.69 5.54
CA TYR A 68 3.70 3.12 6.88
C TYR A 68 2.24 2.82 7.20
N ARG A 69 1.45 2.32 6.25
CA ARG A 69 0.12 1.76 6.49
C ARG A 69 0.20 0.28 6.92
N HIS A 70 0.95 0.02 7.99
CA HIS A 70 1.34 -1.34 8.39
C HIS A 70 0.16 -2.31 8.55
N SER A 71 -0.95 -1.88 9.17
CA SER A 71 -2.10 -2.77 9.41
C SER A 71 -2.75 -3.24 8.11
N GLY A 72 -2.90 -2.35 7.12
CA GLY A 72 -3.43 -2.67 5.80
C GLY A 72 -2.51 -3.60 5.04
N THR A 73 -1.22 -3.24 4.95
CA THR A 73 -0.22 -4.03 4.23
C THR A 73 -0.07 -5.44 4.80
N ILE A 74 0.01 -5.59 6.13
CA ILE A 74 0.07 -6.90 6.79
C ILE A 74 -1.18 -7.73 6.48
N LEU A 75 -2.36 -7.09 6.50
CA LEU A 75 -3.61 -7.76 6.19
C LEU A 75 -3.69 -8.22 4.72
N TYR A 76 -3.24 -7.38 3.78
CA TYR A 76 -3.17 -7.73 2.36
C TYR A 76 -2.22 -8.90 2.13
N LEU A 77 -1.01 -8.89 2.73
CA LEU A 77 -0.07 -10.01 2.64
C LEU A 77 -0.67 -11.32 3.19
N LYS A 78 -1.39 -11.26 4.31
CA LYS A 78 -2.09 -12.43 4.88
C LYS A 78 -3.22 -12.94 3.99
N ARG A 79 -3.91 -12.05 3.27
CA ARG A 79 -4.99 -12.43 2.34
C ARG A 79 -4.45 -12.92 1.01
N ALA A 80 -3.32 -12.39 0.55
CA ALA A 80 -2.64 -12.84 -0.66
C ALA A 80 -2.35 -14.34 -0.59
N SER A 81 -1.81 -14.84 0.51
CA SER A 81 -1.55 -16.28 0.68
C SER A 81 -2.81 -17.16 0.63
N ARG A 82 -4.00 -16.59 0.84
CA ARG A 82 -5.28 -17.29 0.72
C ARG A 82 -5.85 -17.21 -0.69
N TRP A 83 -5.80 -16.03 -1.32
CA TRP A 83 -6.57 -15.75 -2.53
C TRP A 83 -5.74 -15.78 -3.82
N PHE A 84 -4.44 -15.49 -3.77
CA PHE A 84 -3.58 -15.61 -4.95
C PHE A 84 -3.54 -17.05 -5.50
N PRO A 85 -3.49 -18.12 -4.68
CA PRO A 85 -3.58 -19.48 -5.21
C PRO A 85 -4.90 -19.81 -5.95
N VAL A 86 -5.93 -18.97 -5.79
CA VAL A 86 -7.20 -19.07 -6.53
C VAL A 86 -7.20 -18.17 -7.76
N ILE A 87 -6.64 -16.96 -7.65
CA ILE A 87 -6.63 -15.94 -8.72
C ILE A 87 -5.60 -16.25 -9.80
N GLU A 88 -4.36 -16.57 -9.41
CA GLU A 88 -3.22 -16.74 -10.34
C GLU A 88 -3.48 -17.81 -11.42
N PRO A 89 -4.02 -19.01 -11.10
CA PRO A 89 -4.31 -20.01 -12.13
C PRO A 89 -5.40 -19.57 -13.11
N ILE A 90 -6.33 -18.71 -12.69
CA ILE A 90 -7.38 -18.18 -13.56
C ILE A 90 -6.78 -17.14 -14.51
N LEU A 91 -5.94 -16.22 -14.00
CA LEU A 91 -5.24 -15.26 -14.85
C LEU A 91 -4.40 -15.97 -15.91
N GLU A 92 -3.63 -16.99 -15.50
CA GLU A 92 -2.83 -17.80 -16.42
C GLU A 92 -3.70 -18.49 -17.47
N ALA A 93 -4.80 -19.13 -17.07
CA ALA A 93 -5.71 -19.82 -17.98
C ALA A 93 -6.41 -18.86 -18.97
N GLU A 94 -6.64 -17.62 -18.57
CA GLU A 94 -7.26 -16.57 -19.40
C GLU A 94 -6.23 -15.76 -20.21
N GLY A 95 -4.92 -16.02 -20.06
CA GLY A 95 -3.86 -15.29 -20.76
C GLY A 95 -3.69 -13.84 -20.29
N VAL A 96 -4.12 -13.54 -19.06
CA VAL A 96 -3.97 -12.23 -18.43
C VAL A 96 -2.68 -12.21 -17.61
N PRO A 97 -1.85 -11.15 -17.68
CA PRO A 97 -0.61 -11.07 -16.90
C PRO A 97 -0.85 -11.21 -15.40
N ASP A 98 0.05 -11.94 -14.72
CA ASP A 98 -0.02 -12.19 -13.28
C ASP A 98 -0.10 -10.90 -12.44
N ASP A 99 0.57 -9.83 -12.89
CA ASP A 99 0.54 -8.52 -12.25
C ASP A 99 -0.87 -7.93 -12.09
N MET A 100 -1.84 -8.34 -12.93
CA MET A 100 -3.23 -7.86 -12.83
C MET A 100 -3.93 -8.30 -11.55
N LYS A 101 -3.42 -9.31 -10.83
CA LYS A 101 -3.96 -9.68 -9.51
C LYS A 101 -3.89 -8.53 -8.49
N TYR A 102 -2.94 -7.60 -8.67
CA TYR A 102 -2.80 -6.45 -7.77
C TYR A 102 -3.97 -5.47 -7.88
N LEU A 103 -4.74 -5.48 -8.98
CA LEU A 103 -6.01 -4.73 -9.05
C LEU A 103 -7.01 -5.24 -7.99
N CYS A 104 -7.15 -6.55 -7.79
CA CYS A 104 -7.99 -7.09 -6.72
C CYS A 104 -7.56 -6.62 -5.32
N VAL A 105 -6.25 -6.36 -5.13
CA VAL A 105 -5.71 -5.78 -3.89
C VAL A 105 -6.12 -4.31 -3.75
N ILE A 106 -6.00 -3.53 -4.82
CA ILE A 106 -6.36 -2.11 -4.85
C ILE A 106 -7.86 -1.93 -4.60
N GLU A 107 -8.69 -2.73 -5.27
CA GLU A 107 -10.15 -2.60 -5.25
C GLU A 107 -10.79 -2.96 -3.90
N SER A 108 -10.38 -4.08 -3.30
CA SER A 108 -11.04 -4.60 -2.10
C SER A 108 -10.10 -5.03 -0.98
N GLY A 109 -8.79 -4.99 -1.22
CA GLY A 109 -7.82 -5.69 -0.38
C GLY A 109 -8.10 -7.19 -0.32
N MET A 110 -8.60 -7.77 -1.42
CA MET A 110 -9.07 -9.17 -1.54
C MET A 110 -10.12 -9.54 -0.49
N SER A 111 -11.21 -8.77 -0.42
CA SER A 111 -12.30 -8.96 0.55
C SER A 111 -13.67 -8.73 -0.07
N GLN A 112 -14.71 -9.26 0.57
CA GLN A 112 -16.10 -9.06 0.18
C GLN A 112 -16.62 -7.74 0.77
N VAL A 113 -16.33 -6.63 0.12
CA VAL A 113 -16.73 -5.27 0.58
C VAL A 113 -17.67 -4.61 -0.42
N VAL A 114 -18.36 -3.57 0.03
CA VAL A 114 -19.24 -2.75 -0.80
C VAL A 114 -18.76 -1.30 -0.74
N SER A 115 -18.50 -0.69 -1.88
CA SER A 115 -18.16 0.73 -1.95
C SER A 115 -19.39 1.60 -1.73
N PRO A 116 -19.22 2.88 -1.33
CA PRO A 116 -20.33 3.83 -1.27
C PRO A 116 -21.09 4.00 -2.59
N ALA A 117 -20.44 3.75 -3.73
CA ALA A 117 -21.04 3.81 -5.06
C ALA A 117 -21.84 2.56 -5.43
N GLY A 118 -21.70 1.45 -4.67
CA GLY A 118 -22.41 0.19 -4.91
C GLY A 118 -21.59 -0.87 -5.65
N ALA A 119 -20.30 -0.63 -5.89
CA ALA A 119 -19.36 -1.65 -6.33
C ALA A 119 -19.21 -2.72 -5.25
N SER A 120 -19.12 -4.00 -5.61
CA SER A 120 -19.15 -5.07 -4.61
C SER A 120 -18.16 -6.20 -4.87
N GLY A 121 -17.75 -6.86 -3.79
CA GLY A 121 -16.94 -8.07 -3.84
C GLY A 121 -15.45 -7.84 -4.09
N PHE A 122 -14.77 -8.90 -4.51
CA PHE A 122 -13.30 -8.95 -4.59
C PHE A 122 -12.73 -7.98 -5.64
N TRP A 123 -13.43 -7.85 -6.76
CA TRP A 123 -13.02 -7.07 -7.93
C TRP A 123 -13.84 -5.79 -8.11
N GLN A 124 -14.66 -5.44 -7.10
CA GLN A 124 -15.50 -4.24 -7.05
C GLN A 124 -16.31 -4.02 -8.35
N PHE A 125 -17.02 -5.04 -8.81
CA PHE A 125 -17.94 -4.86 -9.94
C PHE A 125 -19.18 -4.06 -9.53
N MET A 126 -19.59 -3.15 -10.40
CA MET A 126 -20.88 -2.48 -10.30
C MET A 126 -22.03 -3.43 -10.62
N ASN A 127 -23.18 -3.24 -9.98
CA ASN A 127 -24.37 -4.07 -10.23
C ASN A 127 -24.81 -4.06 -11.72
N LYS A 128 -24.59 -2.94 -12.43
CA LYS A 128 -24.92 -2.83 -13.85
C LYS A 128 -23.89 -3.51 -14.76
N THR A 129 -22.62 -3.45 -14.39
CA THR A 129 -21.50 -3.95 -15.19
C THR A 129 -21.27 -5.45 -14.99
N ALA A 130 -21.48 -5.96 -13.77
CA ALA A 130 -21.30 -7.39 -13.46
C ALA A 130 -22.02 -8.35 -14.44
N PRO A 131 -23.31 -8.14 -14.80
CA PRO A 131 -24.00 -8.99 -15.76
C PRO A 131 -23.42 -8.95 -17.18
N GLU A 132 -22.80 -7.84 -17.58
CA GLU A 132 -22.15 -7.72 -18.91
C GLU A 132 -20.97 -8.69 -19.02
N TYR A 133 -20.33 -9.00 -17.90
CA TYR A 133 -19.23 -9.98 -17.78
C TYR A 133 -19.68 -11.33 -17.20
N GLY A 134 -20.97 -11.65 -17.34
CA GLY A 134 -21.50 -12.98 -17.04
C GLY A 134 -21.69 -13.32 -15.56
N LEU A 135 -21.64 -12.32 -14.67
CA LEU A 135 -21.96 -12.53 -13.25
C LEU A 135 -23.48 -12.42 -13.00
N GLU A 136 -24.04 -13.39 -12.28
CA GLU A 136 -25.42 -13.27 -11.79
C GLU A 136 -25.48 -12.29 -10.61
N VAL A 137 -26.35 -11.28 -10.73
CA VAL A 137 -26.70 -10.38 -9.62
C VAL A 137 -28.22 -10.30 -9.48
N SER A 138 -28.73 -10.93 -8.43
CA SER A 138 -30.14 -11.03 -8.09
C SER A 138 -30.35 -10.78 -6.59
N SER A 139 -31.60 -10.81 -6.13
CA SER A 139 -31.92 -10.66 -4.70
C SER A 139 -31.46 -11.84 -3.84
N THR A 140 -31.16 -12.99 -4.45
CA THR A 140 -30.79 -14.23 -3.77
C THR A 140 -29.34 -14.64 -4.01
N VAL A 141 -28.77 -14.26 -5.16
CA VAL A 141 -27.41 -14.63 -5.57
C VAL A 141 -26.70 -13.37 -6.04
N ASP A 142 -25.48 -13.14 -5.54
CA ASP A 142 -24.63 -12.05 -6.01
C ASP A 142 -23.21 -12.58 -6.21
N GLU A 143 -22.88 -12.89 -7.46
CA GLU A 143 -21.64 -13.55 -7.84
C GLU A 143 -20.44 -12.61 -7.83
N ARG A 144 -20.65 -11.31 -7.61
CA ARG A 144 -19.56 -10.36 -7.37
C ARG A 144 -18.76 -10.75 -6.12
N TYR A 145 -19.39 -11.43 -5.16
CA TYR A 145 -18.74 -11.96 -3.96
C TYR A 145 -18.06 -13.33 -4.16
N HIS A 146 -18.24 -13.96 -5.32
CA HIS A 146 -17.62 -15.26 -5.63
C HIS A 146 -16.27 -15.04 -6.32
N VAL A 147 -15.17 -15.30 -5.61
CA VAL A 147 -13.81 -14.95 -6.09
C VAL A 147 -13.48 -15.54 -7.46
N GLU A 148 -13.77 -16.82 -7.74
CA GLU A 148 -13.43 -17.43 -9.04
C GLU A 148 -14.21 -16.80 -10.20
N LYS A 149 -15.54 -16.69 -10.07
CA LYS A 149 -16.40 -16.06 -11.08
C LYS A 149 -16.05 -14.60 -11.30
N ALA A 150 -15.89 -13.84 -10.22
CA ALA A 150 -15.50 -12.43 -10.29
C ALA A 150 -14.10 -12.25 -10.91
N THR A 151 -13.17 -13.18 -10.68
CA THR A 151 -11.85 -13.16 -11.31
C THR A 151 -11.94 -13.41 -12.81
N LYS A 152 -12.75 -14.38 -13.24
CA LYS A 152 -12.98 -14.62 -14.67
C LYS A 152 -13.62 -13.39 -15.36
N ALA A 153 -14.62 -12.78 -14.71
CA ALA A 153 -15.22 -11.55 -15.19
C ALA A 153 -14.19 -10.39 -15.28
N ALA A 154 -13.30 -10.26 -14.30
CA ALA A 154 -12.21 -9.28 -14.34
C ALA A 154 -11.23 -9.54 -15.50
N CYS A 155 -10.93 -10.82 -15.79
CA CYS A 155 -10.11 -11.18 -16.94
C CYS A 155 -10.77 -10.74 -18.25
N ASP A 156 -12.08 -10.95 -18.39
CA ASP A 156 -12.82 -10.56 -19.59
C ASP A 156 -12.82 -9.03 -19.78
N TYR A 157 -13.06 -8.27 -18.72
CA TYR A 157 -12.92 -6.80 -18.74
C TYR A 157 -11.51 -6.34 -19.15
N LEU A 158 -10.48 -6.95 -18.57
CA LEU A 158 -9.09 -6.57 -18.82
C LEU A 158 -8.66 -6.90 -20.25
N LYS A 159 -9.12 -8.04 -20.81
CA LYS A 159 -8.87 -8.39 -22.21
C LYS A 159 -9.56 -7.40 -23.16
N GLU A 160 -10.81 -7.03 -22.91
CA GLU A 160 -11.50 -6.01 -23.71
C GLU A 160 -10.76 -4.66 -23.67
N SER A 161 -10.33 -4.25 -22.47
CA SER A 161 -9.54 -3.03 -22.30
C SER A 161 -8.19 -3.11 -23.01
N TYR A 162 -7.52 -4.27 -22.97
CA TYR A 162 -6.28 -4.51 -23.69
C TYR A 162 -6.50 -4.48 -25.22
N GLU A 163 -7.58 -5.05 -25.73
CA GLU A 163 -7.95 -4.97 -27.15
C GLU A 163 -8.18 -3.51 -27.59
N MET A 164 -8.73 -2.68 -26.70
CA MET A 164 -8.96 -1.26 -26.97
C MET A 164 -7.67 -0.42 -26.97
N PHE A 165 -6.79 -0.64 -25.99
CA PHE A 165 -5.62 0.23 -25.76
C PHE A 165 -4.29 -0.34 -26.24
N GLY A 166 -4.20 -1.65 -26.43
CA GLY A 166 -2.96 -2.35 -26.79
C GLY A 166 -1.88 -2.34 -25.71
N SER A 167 -2.23 -1.99 -24.46
CA SER A 167 -1.32 -1.94 -23.32
C SER A 167 -2.01 -2.40 -22.04
N TRP A 168 -1.34 -3.26 -21.28
CA TRP A 168 -1.79 -3.73 -19.98
C TRP A 168 -1.76 -2.64 -18.93
N SER A 169 -0.79 -1.72 -18.99
CA SER A 169 -0.78 -0.54 -18.11
C SER A 169 -1.99 0.35 -18.35
N LEU A 170 -2.38 0.57 -19.62
CA LEU A 170 -3.58 1.33 -19.94
C LEU A 170 -4.87 0.57 -19.60
N ALA A 171 -4.90 -0.74 -19.79
CA ALA A 171 -6.03 -1.58 -19.39
C ALA A 171 -6.23 -1.60 -17.87
N ALA A 172 -5.14 -1.64 -17.09
CA ALA A 172 -5.21 -1.51 -15.64
C ALA A 172 -5.66 -0.10 -15.23
N ALA A 173 -5.19 0.95 -15.92
CA ALA A 173 -5.59 2.33 -15.65
C ALA A 173 -7.07 2.62 -15.98
N SER A 174 -7.67 1.91 -16.93
CA SER A 174 -9.10 2.02 -17.22
C SER A 174 -9.98 1.30 -16.21
N TYR A 175 -9.41 0.41 -15.40
CA TYR A 175 -10.12 -0.38 -14.39
C TYR A 175 -10.60 0.52 -13.23
N ASN A 176 -11.74 1.17 -13.43
CA ASN A 176 -12.41 1.99 -12.43
C ASN A 176 -13.93 1.89 -12.66
N MET A 177 -14.62 1.15 -11.78
CA MET A 177 -16.04 0.82 -11.91
C MET A 177 -16.88 1.46 -10.81
#